data_AF-A0A816FMJ0-F1
#
_entry.id   AF-A0A816FMJ0-F1
#
_cell.length_a   1.000
_cell.length_b   1.000
_cell.length_c   1.000
_cell.angle_alpha   90.00
_cell.angle_beta   90.00
_cell.angle_gamma   90.00
#
_symmetry.space_group_name_H-M   'P 1'
#
loop_
_entity.id
_entity.type
_entity.pdbx_description
1 polymer ?
#
loop_
_entity_poly.entity_id
_entity_poly.type
_entity_poly.pdbx_seq_one_letter_code
_entity_poly.pdbx_strand_id
1 'polypeptide(L)'
;MSIIASLIRQNRLLTVILPRADGPLNEQLFMDEVPEASLDVAHAILVTHSLISLHWPGAIGVEDASHYNNFHACHPKQLPQSGFDNILKPLLARNKALPSMNADVAAGHVDGKWDSSCPSDLVRDLVAAKFNIHRSFFNSSGDMCFCESCHKMSGNKTVYSRGIPPSRYAIPIGWVRIGLKVHEGIAESNEIFKKWHISYHGTTANNIEPIFRGGLHLLKPGDVALGGAAIGVRPGHIPQVISRTNRYTGMEELFDINQIFTSPSIRYASHPAYAQQFIVDHPQRPGVLLGMRFVFHCRQRPGSYKIGHETVGARDIKLDPHFDNNELEWYTKESAGVVLFGLCVQLRYISQRTTK
;
A
#
# COMPACT_ATOMS: atom_id res chain seq x y z
N MET A 1 40.56 27.86 -12.68
CA MET A 1 39.19 28.24 -12.31
C MET A 1 38.42 28.87 -13.49
N SER A 2 38.20 28.15 -14.60
CA SER A 2 37.34 28.65 -15.71
C SER A 2 36.91 27.58 -16.76
N ILE A 3 36.96 26.27 -16.48
CA ILE A 3 36.50 25.25 -17.47
C ILE A 3 35.53 24.21 -16.86
N ILE A 4 35.47 24.07 -15.53
CA ILE A 4 34.62 23.06 -14.88
C ILE A 4 33.13 23.48 -14.80
N ALA A 5 32.83 24.78 -14.94
CA ALA A 5 31.44 25.27 -14.86
C ALA A 5 30.60 25.03 -16.14
N SER A 6 31.19 24.58 -17.25
CA SER A 6 30.45 24.38 -18.52
C SER A 6 29.95 22.94 -18.75
N LEU A 7 30.45 21.95 -18.03
CA LEU A 7 30.12 20.54 -18.28
C LEU A 7 28.91 20.02 -17.49
N ILE A 8 28.39 20.80 -16.53
CA ILE A 8 27.22 20.42 -15.73
C ILE A 8 25.88 20.76 -16.44
N ARG A 9 25.90 21.46 -17.58
CA ARG A 9 24.67 21.90 -18.29
C ARG A 9 24.18 21.01 -19.45
N GLN A 10 24.79 19.85 -19.71
CA GLN A 10 24.28 18.95 -20.76
C GLN A 10 24.07 17.54 -20.20
N ASN A 11 22.83 17.25 -19.80
CA ASN A 11 22.32 15.91 -19.52
C ASN A 11 22.47 15.01 -20.76
N ARG A 12 23.61 14.34 -20.89
CA ARG A 12 23.78 13.18 -21.76
C ARG A 12 24.15 11.98 -20.89
N LEU A 13 23.19 11.08 -20.72
CA LEU A 13 23.41 9.73 -20.20
C LEU A 13 24.46 9.04 -21.08
N LEU A 14 25.64 8.77 -20.53
CA LEU A 14 26.56 7.79 -21.09
C LEU A 14 26.24 6.44 -20.44
N THR A 15 25.58 5.58 -21.21
CA THR A 15 25.45 4.16 -20.91
C THR A 15 26.84 3.53 -21.03
N VAL A 16 27.41 3.07 -19.91
CA VAL A 16 28.59 2.20 -19.94
C VAL A 16 28.12 0.78 -19.68
N ILE A 17 28.20 -0.04 -20.72
CA ILE A 17 28.08 -1.50 -20.69
C ILE A 17 29.44 -2.03 -20.22
N LEU A 18 29.47 -2.86 -19.17
CA LEU A 18 30.66 -3.67 -18.86
C LEU A 18 30.31 -5.17 -18.93
N PRO A 19 31.22 -6.02 -19.47
CA PRO A 19 30.94 -7.40 -19.77
C PRO A 19 31.16 -8.33 -18.57
N ARG A 20 30.49 -9.50 -18.60
CA ARG A 20 30.78 -10.63 -17.70
C ARG A 20 32.21 -11.12 -17.89
N ALA A 21 32.89 -11.43 -16.78
CA ALA A 21 34.04 -12.31 -16.77
C ALA A 21 33.96 -13.21 -15.52
N ASP A 22 33.95 -14.52 -15.79
CA ASP A 22 34.04 -15.61 -14.83
C ASP A 22 35.51 -15.84 -14.41
N GLY A 23 35.77 -16.11 -13.12
CA GLY A 23 37.06 -16.64 -12.64
C GLY A 23 37.62 -15.95 -11.38
N PRO A 24 38.27 -16.69 -10.45
CA PRO A 24 38.56 -16.21 -9.10
C PRO A 24 39.88 -15.44 -9.04
N LEU A 25 39.91 -14.31 -8.32
CA LEU A 25 41.14 -13.58 -8.06
C LEU A 25 41.29 -13.24 -6.56
N ASN A 26 42.51 -13.53 -6.11
CA ASN A 26 43.06 -13.47 -4.77
C ASN A 26 42.94 -12.10 -4.09
N GLU A 27 42.76 -12.17 -2.78
CA GLU A 27 42.97 -11.07 -1.82
C GLU A 27 44.46 -10.71 -1.75
N GLN A 28 44.82 -9.54 -2.29
CA GLN A 28 45.80 -8.59 -1.73
C GLN A 28 46.12 -7.51 -2.76
N LEU A 29 46.16 -6.26 -2.30
CA LEU A 29 46.48 -5.00 -3.00
C LEU A 29 45.31 -4.31 -3.72
N PHE A 30 44.62 -3.44 -2.99
CA PHE A 30 44.29 -2.05 -3.38
C PHE A 30 43.61 -1.38 -2.16
N MET A 31 44.44 -0.85 -1.26
CA MET A 31 44.05 0.14 -0.26
C MET A 31 44.83 1.40 -0.65
N ASP A 32 44.15 2.35 -1.27
CA ASP A 32 44.41 3.79 -1.17
C ASP A 32 43.28 4.52 -1.92
N GLU A 33 42.75 5.57 -1.27
CA GLU A 33 41.60 6.41 -1.66
C GLU A 33 40.19 5.85 -1.38
N VAL A 34 39.89 5.70 -0.09
CA VAL A 34 38.51 5.75 0.44
C VAL A 34 38.39 7.00 1.31
N PRO A 35 37.40 7.89 1.10
CA PRO A 35 37.19 9.04 1.98
C PRO A 35 36.93 8.57 3.43
N GLU A 36 37.56 9.23 4.41
CA GLU A 36 37.43 8.94 5.85
C GLU A 36 35.98 8.82 6.35
N ALA A 37 34.99 9.39 5.64
CA ALA A 37 33.57 9.30 5.96
C ALA A 37 32.94 7.90 5.80
N SER A 38 33.60 6.96 5.13
CA SER A 38 33.07 5.60 4.87
C SER A 38 33.50 4.54 5.89
N LEU A 39 34.58 4.78 6.65
CA LEU A 39 35.03 3.84 7.69
C LEU A 39 34.19 3.95 8.98
N ASP A 40 33.65 5.14 9.27
CA ASP A 40 32.82 5.37 10.47
C ASP A 40 31.48 4.61 10.42
N VAL A 41 30.94 4.34 9.22
CA VAL A 41 29.68 3.60 9.04
C VAL A 41 29.87 2.10 9.21
N ALA A 42 31.00 1.54 8.74
CA ALA A 42 31.30 0.13 8.89
C ALA A 42 31.58 -0.26 10.36
N HIS A 43 32.26 0.62 11.11
CA HIS A 43 32.47 0.42 12.56
C HIS A 43 31.17 0.57 13.36
N ALA A 44 30.27 1.47 12.97
CA ALA A 44 28.97 1.64 13.64
C ALA A 44 28.08 0.40 13.51
N ILE A 45 28.11 -0.30 12.37
CA ILE A 45 27.31 -1.50 12.12
C ILE A 45 27.81 -2.69 12.96
N LEU A 46 29.13 -2.88 13.11
CA LEU A 46 29.70 -3.95 13.91
C LEU A 46 29.45 -3.78 15.42
N VAL A 47 29.51 -2.55 15.95
CA VAL A 47 29.29 -2.27 17.38
C VAL A 47 27.82 -2.46 17.79
N THR A 48 26.86 -2.23 16.89
CA THR A 48 25.43 -2.51 17.16
C THR A 48 25.10 -4.00 17.26
N HIS A 49 25.84 -4.90 16.59
CA HIS A 49 25.63 -6.33 16.72
C HIS A 49 26.07 -6.87 18.10
N SER A 50 27.08 -6.28 18.72
CA SER A 50 27.55 -6.67 20.06
C SER A 50 26.68 -6.13 21.20
N LEU A 51 26.01 -4.98 21.02
CA LEU A 51 25.15 -4.38 22.05
C LEU A 51 23.76 -5.02 22.14
N ILE A 52 23.27 -5.64 21.06
CA ILE A 52 21.98 -6.37 21.07
C ILE A 52 22.09 -7.72 21.80
N SER A 53 23.28 -8.32 21.88
CA SER A 53 23.51 -9.54 22.67
C SER A 53 23.60 -9.32 24.18
N LEU A 54 23.63 -8.07 24.68
CA LEU A 54 23.77 -7.75 26.11
C LEU A 54 22.43 -7.52 26.84
N HIS A 55 21.28 -7.61 26.16
CA HIS A 55 19.95 -7.39 26.77
C HIS A 55 19.00 -8.60 26.62
N TRP A 56 19.54 -9.82 26.73
CA TRP A 56 18.74 -11.04 26.89
C TRP A 56 19.39 -11.96 27.94
N PRO A 57 18.81 -12.10 29.15
CA PRO A 57 19.24 -13.15 30.06
C PRO A 57 18.48 -14.43 29.70
N GLY A 58 19.13 -15.35 29.01
CA GLY A 58 18.61 -16.71 28.83
C GLY A 58 19.13 -17.44 27.61
N ALA A 59 20.00 -18.42 27.88
CA ALA A 59 20.50 -19.46 26.99
C ALA A 59 21.58 -19.05 25.98
N ILE A 60 22.85 -19.34 26.32
CA ILE A 60 23.65 -20.44 25.76
C ILE A 60 24.99 -20.42 26.52
N GLY A 61 25.33 -21.53 27.18
CA GLY A 61 26.64 -21.70 27.80
C GLY A 61 27.65 -22.13 26.74
N VAL A 62 28.73 -21.38 26.61
CA VAL A 62 29.99 -21.86 26.04
C VAL A 62 31.12 -21.25 26.86
N GLU A 63 31.94 -22.13 27.40
CA GLU A 63 33.13 -21.84 28.19
C GLU A 63 34.25 -21.27 27.32
N ASP A 64 35.16 -20.56 28.00
CA ASP A 64 36.51 -20.16 27.59
C ASP A 64 36.67 -18.77 26.93
N ALA A 65 36.87 -17.77 27.80
CA ALA A 65 37.32 -16.43 27.45
C ALA A 65 38.67 -16.16 28.14
N SER A 66 39.74 -16.65 27.55
CA SER A 66 41.09 -16.14 27.77
C SER A 66 41.69 -15.81 26.41
N HIS A 67 42.33 -14.65 26.28
CA HIS A 67 42.78 -13.98 25.04
C HIS A 67 41.79 -12.97 24.46
N TYR A 68 41.64 -11.80 25.10
CA TYR A 68 41.53 -10.49 24.42
C TYR A 68 41.68 -9.37 25.47
N ASN A 69 42.87 -9.25 26.05
CA ASN A 69 43.27 -8.06 26.79
C ASN A 69 44.30 -7.32 25.95
N ASN A 70 43.85 -6.30 25.20
CA ASN A 70 44.59 -5.09 24.83
C ASN A 70 43.80 -4.30 23.78
N PHE A 71 42.86 -3.46 24.22
CA PHE A 71 42.47 -2.29 23.45
C PHE A 71 42.30 -1.09 24.38
N HIS A 72 43.10 -0.06 24.09
CA HIS A 72 43.11 1.21 24.79
C HIS A 72 41.74 1.91 24.70
N ALA A 73 41.36 2.56 25.80
CA ALA A 73 40.15 3.34 25.93
C ALA A 73 40.10 4.49 24.89
N CYS A 74 39.19 4.38 23.92
CA CYS A 74 38.70 5.53 23.15
C CYS A 74 37.40 6.04 23.78
N HIS A 75 37.39 7.33 24.11
CA HIS A 75 36.20 8.03 24.61
C HIS A 75 35.03 7.92 23.60
N PRO A 76 33.78 7.69 24.05
CA PRO A 76 32.64 7.59 23.15
C PRO A 76 32.34 8.97 22.56
N LYS A 77 32.55 9.13 21.24
CA LYS A 77 31.97 10.25 20.49
C LYS A 77 30.46 10.07 20.47
N GLN A 78 29.74 11.03 21.05
CA GLN A 78 28.28 11.09 20.97
C GLN A 78 27.86 11.15 19.49
N LEU A 79 27.03 10.20 19.06
CA LEU A 79 26.33 10.26 17.79
C LEU A 79 25.48 11.56 17.74
N PRO A 80 25.44 12.27 16.60
CA PRO A 80 24.63 13.48 16.48
C PRO A 80 23.14 13.14 16.64
N GLN A 81 22.55 13.59 17.76
CA GLN A 81 21.13 13.41 18.10
C GLN A 81 20.17 13.87 16.98
N SER A 82 20.60 14.77 16.09
CA SER A 82 19.78 15.30 15.00
C SER A 82 19.36 14.27 13.96
N GLY A 83 20.16 13.22 13.71
CA GLY A 83 19.80 12.17 12.76
C GLY A 83 18.75 11.19 13.31
N PHE A 84 18.85 10.89 14.62
CA PHE A 84 17.95 9.98 15.32
C PHE A 84 16.58 10.62 15.56
N ASP A 85 16.58 11.91 15.91
CA ASP A 85 15.37 12.67 16.20
C ASP A 85 14.52 12.99 14.97
N ASN A 86 15.13 13.22 13.82
CA ASN A 86 14.41 13.61 12.59
C ASN A 86 13.63 12.46 11.93
N ILE A 87 13.98 11.21 12.24
CA ILE A 87 13.36 10.02 11.64
C ILE A 87 12.40 9.36 12.63
N LEU A 88 12.81 9.18 13.88
CA LEU A 88 12.04 8.41 14.86
C LEU A 88 10.92 9.23 15.51
N LYS A 89 11.10 10.53 15.77
CA LYS A 89 10.06 11.36 16.43
C LYS A 89 8.78 11.51 15.60
N PRO A 90 8.81 11.73 14.27
CA PRO A 90 7.60 11.76 13.46
C PRO A 90 6.89 10.39 13.38
N LEU A 91 7.66 9.30 13.30
CA LEU A 91 7.14 7.91 13.30
C LEU A 91 6.51 7.55 14.66
N LEU A 92 7.17 7.91 15.76
CA LEU A 92 6.67 7.70 17.12
C LEU A 92 5.49 8.62 17.45
N ALA A 93 5.45 9.86 16.94
CA ALA A 93 4.30 10.76 17.07
C ALA A 93 3.07 10.23 16.31
N ARG A 94 3.26 9.62 15.12
CA ARG A 94 2.21 8.86 14.43
C ARG A 94 1.77 7.63 15.23
N ASN A 95 2.71 6.89 15.82
CA ASN A 95 2.40 5.78 16.72
C ASN A 95 1.71 6.20 18.02
N LYS A 96 1.77 7.49 18.39
CA LYS A 96 1.05 8.06 19.54
C LYS A 96 -0.40 8.44 19.19
N ALA A 97 -0.70 8.70 17.91
CA ALA A 97 -2.06 8.91 17.38
C ALA A 97 -2.71 7.63 16.84
N LEU A 98 -1.91 6.60 16.54
CA LEU A 98 -2.41 5.28 16.13
C LEU A 98 -3.31 4.61 17.19
N PRO A 99 -3.16 4.79 18.50
CA PRO A 99 -4.12 4.30 19.48
C PRO A 99 -5.49 5.00 19.40
N SER A 100 -5.58 6.28 19.00
CA SER A 100 -6.88 6.95 18.81
C SER A 100 -7.48 6.64 17.45
N MET A 101 -6.67 6.48 16.39
CA MET A 101 -7.13 6.01 15.08
C MET A 101 -7.49 4.53 15.09
N ASN A 102 -6.75 3.71 15.83
CA ASN A 102 -7.08 2.33 16.12
C ASN A 102 -8.23 2.24 17.12
N ALA A 103 -8.46 3.24 17.98
CA ALA A 103 -9.71 3.33 18.71
C ALA A 103 -10.87 3.69 17.78
N ASP A 104 -10.72 4.52 16.76
CA ASP A 104 -11.82 4.75 15.80
C ASP A 104 -12.07 3.56 14.86
N VAL A 105 -11.02 2.79 14.56
CA VAL A 105 -11.05 1.54 13.78
C VAL A 105 -11.52 0.34 14.63
N ALA A 106 -11.10 0.23 15.89
CA ALA A 106 -11.44 -0.86 16.83
C ALA A 106 -12.69 -0.57 17.66
N ALA A 107 -13.01 0.69 17.95
CA ALA A 107 -14.30 1.08 18.51
C ALA A 107 -15.40 1.09 17.47
N GLY A 108 -15.07 0.85 16.18
CA GLY A 108 -16.05 0.80 15.10
C GLY A 108 -17.08 1.90 15.30
N HIS A 109 -16.75 3.15 14.99
CA HIS A 109 -17.78 4.18 14.82
C HIS A 109 -18.68 3.73 13.65
N VAL A 110 -19.60 2.84 14.03
CA VAL A 110 -20.61 2.12 13.29
C VAL A 110 -21.80 3.03 13.44
N ASP A 111 -21.89 3.98 12.53
CA ASP A 111 -23.16 4.64 12.31
C ASP A 111 -23.89 3.89 11.20
N GLY A 112 -25.12 3.47 11.56
CA GLY A 112 -26.14 2.79 10.77
C GLY A 112 -25.66 1.87 9.65
N LYS A 113 -25.66 0.56 9.92
CA LYS A 113 -25.69 -0.45 8.87
C LYS A 113 -26.83 -0.13 7.89
N TRP A 114 -26.56 -0.19 6.59
CA TRP A 114 -27.60 -0.05 5.57
C TRP A 114 -28.62 -1.19 5.75
N ASP A 115 -29.78 -0.87 6.28
CA ASP A 115 -30.89 -1.78 6.60
C ASP A 115 -32.06 -1.66 5.62
N SER A 116 -32.03 -0.66 4.75
CA SER A 116 -33.00 -0.45 3.68
C SER A 116 -32.83 -1.43 2.51
N SER A 117 -33.78 -1.36 1.57
CA SER A 117 -33.77 -2.07 0.29
C SER A 117 -32.42 -2.00 -0.44
N CYS A 118 -32.23 -2.85 -1.45
CA CYS A 118 -31.03 -2.91 -2.27
C CYS A 118 -30.54 -1.49 -2.66
N PRO A 119 -29.33 -1.05 -2.24
CA PRO A 119 -28.87 0.31 -2.45
C PRO A 119 -28.41 0.62 -3.88
N SER A 120 -28.58 -0.31 -4.82
CA SER A 120 -27.91 -0.21 -6.14
C SER A 120 -28.28 1.03 -6.92
N ASP A 121 -29.57 1.36 -6.98
CA ASP A 121 -30.04 2.53 -7.72
C ASP A 121 -29.59 3.83 -7.03
N LEU A 122 -29.76 3.90 -5.71
CA LEU A 122 -29.30 5.06 -4.95
C LEU A 122 -27.78 5.28 -5.07
N VAL A 123 -26.97 4.22 -5.05
CA VAL A 123 -25.52 4.33 -5.27
C VAL A 123 -25.21 4.90 -6.65
N ARG A 124 -25.89 4.42 -7.70
CA ARG A 124 -25.70 4.92 -9.07
C ARG A 124 -26.09 6.40 -9.17
N ASP A 125 -27.22 6.78 -8.60
CA ASP A 125 -27.71 8.15 -8.59
C ASP A 125 -26.74 9.08 -7.84
N LEU A 126 -26.27 8.66 -6.66
CA LEU A 126 -25.29 9.43 -5.88
C LEU A 126 -23.97 9.59 -6.62
N VAL A 127 -23.45 8.54 -7.27
CA VAL A 127 -22.21 8.63 -8.04
C VAL A 127 -22.38 9.57 -9.24
N ALA A 128 -23.48 9.43 -9.99
CA ALA A 128 -23.77 10.29 -11.13
C ALA A 128 -23.99 11.76 -10.73
N ALA A 129 -24.58 12.02 -9.56
CA ALA A 129 -24.83 13.37 -9.06
C ALA A 129 -23.59 14.03 -8.45
N LYS A 130 -22.64 13.25 -7.89
CA LYS A 130 -21.49 13.78 -7.16
C LYS A 130 -20.20 13.84 -7.97
N PHE A 131 -20.09 13.08 -9.04
CA PHE A 131 -18.88 13.02 -9.85
C PHE A 131 -19.20 13.25 -11.33
N ASN A 132 -18.42 14.13 -11.96
CA ASN A 132 -18.53 14.41 -13.39
C ASN A 132 -17.79 13.34 -14.21
N ILE A 133 -18.37 12.15 -14.30
CA ILE A 133 -17.80 11.00 -15.01
C ILE A 133 -18.60 10.73 -16.28
N HIS A 134 -17.92 10.69 -17.42
CA HIS A 134 -18.58 10.39 -18.68
C HIS A 134 -19.12 8.96 -18.72
N ARG A 135 -20.35 8.79 -19.20
CA ARG A 135 -21.06 7.49 -19.21
C ARG A 135 -20.33 6.36 -19.94
N SER A 136 -19.42 6.68 -20.86
CA SER A 136 -18.65 5.70 -21.64
C SER A 136 -17.71 4.84 -20.79
N PHE A 137 -17.40 5.26 -19.56
CA PHE A 137 -16.59 4.47 -18.65
C PHE A 137 -17.39 3.36 -17.95
N PHE A 138 -18.71 3.36 -18.02
CA PHE A 138 -19.55 2.39 -17.33
C PHE A 138 -20.00 1.26 -18.26
N ASN A 139 -20.19 0.09 -17.68
CA ASN A 139 -20.77 -1.08 -18.32
C ASN A 139 -21.77 -1.73 -17.36
N SER A 140 -23.07 -1.50 -17.59
CA SER A 140 -24.14 -1.98 -16.72
C SER A 140 -24.22 -3.51 -16.61
N SER A 141 -23.71 -4.26 -17.59
CA SER A 141 -23.62 -5.73 -17.47
C SER A 141 -22.63 -6.18 -16.39
N GLY A 142 -21.74 -5.29 -15.93
CA GLY A 142 -20.84 -5.50 -14.81
C GLY A 142 -21.40 -5.10 -13.45
N ASP A 143 -22.59 -4.48 -13.40
CA ASP A 143 -23.19 -4.03 -12.14
C ASP A 143 -23.54 -5.22 -11.24
N MET A 144 -23.26 -5.09 -9.94
CA MET A 144 -23.58 -6.14 -8.98
C MET A 144 -23.80 -5.57 -7.58
N CYS A 145 -24.88 -5.99 -6.94
CA CYS A 145 -25.13 -5.67 -5.55
C CYS A 145 -24.66 -6.80 -4.64
N PHE A 146 -23.90 -6.44 -3.62
CA PHE A 146 -23.43 -7.35 -2.58
C PHE A 146 -23.97 -6.93 -1.21
N CYS A 147 -25.00 -6.09 -1.12
CA CYS A 147 -25.67 -5.82 0.15
C CYS A 147 -26.16 -7.14 0.78
N GLU A 148 -26.39 -7.15 2.08
CA GLU A 148 -26.68 -8.40 2.78
C GLU A 148 -27.90 -9.14 2.25
N SER A 149 -28.95 -8.43 1.83
CA SER A 149 -30.14 -9.05 1.24
C SER A 149 -29.79 -9.70 -0.10
N CYS A 150 -29.14 -8.98 -1.02
CA CYS A 150 -28.68 -9.54 -2.30
C CYS A 150 -27.73 -10.73 -2.12
N HIS A 151 -26.81 -10.64 -1.16
CA HIS A 151 -25.89 -11.74 -0.89
C HIS A 151 -26.60 -12.98 -0.34
N LYS A 152 -27.49 -12.81 0.66
CA LYS A 152 -28.30 -13.91 1.22
C LYS A 152 -29.14 -14.58 0.13
N MET A 153 -29.80 -13.81 -0.72
CA MET A 153 -30.59 -14.34 -1.85
C MET A 153 -29.73 -15.12 -2.85
N SER A 154 -28.49 -14.68 -3.09
CA SER A 154 -27.60 -15.35 -4.03
C SER A 154 -27.03 -16.68 -3.51
N GLY A 155 -27.01 -16.91 -2.19
CA GLY A 155 -26.40 -18.11 -1.58
C GLY A 155 -24.89 -18.25 -1.82
N ASN A 156 -24.22 -17.19 -2.29
CA ASN A 156 -22.81 -17.22 -2.62
C ASN A 156 -21.92 -17.39 -1.38
N LYS A 157 -20.69 -17.88 -1.59
CA LYS A 157 -19.65 -17.94 -0.55
C LYS A 157 -19.14 -16.53 -0.24
N THR A 158 -18.51 -16.35 0.91
CA THR A 158 -17.85 -15.08 1.27
C THR A 158 -16.45 -14.95 0.67
N VAL A 159 -15.86 -16.06 0.22
CA VAL A 159 -14.53 -16.14 -0.40
C VAL A 159 -14.58 -17.07 -1.61
N TYR A 160 -13.88 -16.68 -2.66
CA TYR A 160 -13.69 -17.48 -3.88
C TYR A 160 -12.22 -17.46 -4.30
N SER A 161 -11.87 -18.37 -5.22
CA SER A 161 -10.58 -18.34 -5.92
C SER A 161 -10.78 -18.05 -7.41
N ARG A 162 -9.89 -17.22 -7.98
CA ARG A 162 -9.87 -16.83 -9.40
C ARG A 162 -8.44 -16.68 -9.91
N GLY A 163 -8.30 -16.75 -11.23
CA GLY A 163 -7.03 -16.65 -11.94
C GLY A 163 -6.27 -17.97 -12.07
N ILE A 164 -5.12 -17.92 -12.74
CA ILE A 164 -4.26 -19.07 -13.02
C ILE A 164 -2.80 -18.68 -12.69
N PRO A 165 -2.18 -19.24 -11.64
CA PRO A 165 -2.77 -20.16 -10.65
C PRO A 165 -3.92 -19.49 -9.85
N PRO A 166 -4.82 -20.25 -9.21
CA PRO A 166 -5.94 -19.67 -8.47
C PRO A 166 -5.46 -18.93 -7.22
N SER A 167 -5.93 -17.69 -7.04
CA SER A 167 -5.72 -16.90 -5.82
C SER A 167 -7.06 -16.56 -5.15
N ARG A 168 -7.07 -16.58 -3.80
CA ARG A 168 -8.27 -16.30 -2.99
C ARG A 168 -8.55 -14.80 -2.92
N TYR A 169 -9.82 -14.44 -2.88
CA TYR A 169 -10.27 -13.07 -2.60
C TYR A 169 -11.60 -13.07 -1.84
N ALA A 170 -11.81 -12.05 -0.99
CA ALA A 170 -13.09 -11.85 -0.31
C ALA A 170 -14.12 -11.21 -1.26
N ILE A 171 -15.36 -11.67 -1.20
CA ILE A 171 -16.50 -11.03 -1.86
C ILE A 171 -16.84 -9.73 -1.12
N PRO A 172 -17.20 -8.64 -1.81
CA PRO A 172 -17.39 -7.35 -1.18
C PRO A 172 -18.78 -7.21 -0.56
N ILE A 173 -19.10 -8.04 0.43
CA ILE A 173 -20.39 -8.03 1.12
C ILE A 173 -20.62 -6.67 1.79
N GLY A 174 -21.80 -6.08 1.57
CA GLY A 174 -22.16 -4.73 2.00
C GLY A 174 -21.83 -3.63 0.98
N TRP A 175 -21.42 -3.98 -0.24
CA TRP A 175 -21.05 -3.01 -1.28
C TRP A 175 -21.94 -3.13 -2.51
N VAL A 176 -21.97 -2.06 -3.32
CA VAL A 176 -22.51 -2.08 -4.69
C VAL A 176 -21.34 -1.87 -5.63
N ARG A 177 -21.18 -2.73 -6.62
CA ARG A 177 -20.23 -2.54 -7.71
C ARG A 177 -20.95 -1.92 -8.90
N ILE A 178 -20.51 -0.74 -9.30
CA ILE A 178 -20.80 -0.18 -10.62
C ILE A 178 -19.77 -0.73 -11.59
N GLY A 179 -20.22 -1.41 -12.65
CA GLY A 179 -19.37 -2.01 -13.67
C GLY A 179 -18.66 -0.96 -14.51
N LEU A 180 -17.37 -1.18 -14.75
CA LEU A 180 -16.56 -0.30 -15.59
C LEU A 180 -16.28 -0.96 -16.94
N LYS A 181 -16.21 -0.17 -18.00
CA LYS A 181 -15.80 -0.64 -19.32
C LYS A 181 -14.30 -0.91 -19.28
N VAL A 182 -13.94 -2.16 -19.55
CA VAL A 182 -12.56 -2.56 -19.77
C VAL A 182 -12.26 -2.50 -21.26
N HIS A 183 -11.05 -2.06 -21.62
CA HIS A 183 -10.61 -2.07 -23.01
C HIS A 183 -10.61 -3.51 -23.56
N GLU A 184 -11.44 -3.76 -24.58
CA GLU A 184 -11.70 -5.10 -25.14
C GLU A 184 -10.41 -5.80 -25.59
N GLY A 185 -9.55 -5.09 -26.32
CA GLY A 185 -8.27 -5.64 -26.78
C GLY A 185 -7.33 -6.07 -25.63
N ILE A 186 -7.41 -5.41 -24.46
CA ILE A 186 -6.63 -5.82 -23.28
C ILE A 186 -7.30 -7.05 -22.64
N ALA A 187 -8.62 -7.00 -22.48
CA ALA A 187 -9.39 -8.05 -21.81
C ALA A 187 -9.31 -9.39 -22.55
N GLU A 188 -9.46 -9.39 -23.87
CA GLU A 188 -9.46 -10.59 -24.71
C GLU A 188 -8.05 -11.16 -24.86
N SER A 189 -7.07 -10.34 -25.29
CA SER A 189 -5.69 -10.80 -25.54
C SER A 189 -5.02 -11.38 -24.30
N ASN A 190 -5.42 -10.93 -23.11
CA ASN A 190 -4.86 -11.41 -21.84
C ASN A 190 -5.80 -12.38 -21.09
N GLU A 191 -6.99 -12.68 -21.63
CA GLU A 191 -8.07 -13.42 -20.98
C GLU A 191 -8.28 -13.00 -19.51
N ILE A 192 -8.28 -11.68 -19.23
CA ILE A 192 -8.10 -11.16 -17.86
C ILE A 192 -9.16 -11.71 -16.89
N PHE A 193 -10.39 -11.92 -17.35
CA PHE A 193 -11.48 -12.37 -16.48
C PHE A 193 -11.34 -13.84 -16.05
N LYS A 194 -10.55 -14.61 -16.79
CA LYS A 194 -10.24 -16.03 -16.55
C LYS A 194 -8.88 -16.21 -15.88
N LYS A 195 -7.84 -15.58 -16.43
CA LYS A 195 -6.44 -15.78 -16.02
C LYS A 195 -6.01 -14.90 -14.85
N TRP A 196 -6.59 -13.71 -14.69
CA TRP A 196 -6.09 -12.77 -13.69
C TRP A 196 -6.79 -12.88 -12.34
N HIS A 197 -6.04 -12.62 -11.28
CA HIS A 197 -6.53 -12.59 -9.92
C HIS A 197 -7.49 -11.42 -9.69
N ILE A 198 -8.24 -11.49 -8.59
CA ILE A 198 -9.08 -10.39 -8.12
C ILE A 198 -8.35 -9.69 -6.98
N SER A 199 -8.33 -8.36 -7.02
CA SER A 199 -7.86 -7.53 -5.92
C SER A 199 -8.67 -6.23 -5.81
N TYR A 200 -8.42 -5.49 -4.75
CA TYR A 200 -9.14 -4.27 -4.38
C TYR A 200 -8.16 -3.14 -4.12
N HIS A 201 -8.45 -1.96 -4.65
CA HIS A 201 -7.68 -0.74 -4.42
C HIS A 201 -8.53 0.30 -3.69
N GLY A 202 -8.20 0.60 -2.44
CA GLY A 202 -8.86 1.65 -1.66
C GLY A 202 -8.58 3.03 -2.22
N THR A 203 -9.60 3.90 -2.26
CA THR A 203 -9.42 5.27 -2.73
C THR A 203 -10.33 6.26 -2.02
N THR A 204 -10.04 7.54 -2.17
CA THR A 204 -10.84 8.64 -1.61
C THR A 204 -11.70 9.28 -2.70
N ALA A 205 -12.79 9.96 -2.33
CA ALA A 205 -13.64 10.67 -3.29
C ALA A 205 -12.86 11.63 -4.20
N ASN A 206 -11.86 12.31 -3.65
CA ASN A 206 -11.01 13.26 -4.37
C ASN A 206 -10.20 12.62 -5.52
N ASN A 207 -9.97 11.31 -5.46
CA ASN A 207 -9.21 10.57 -6.47
C ASN A 207 -10.11 9.94 -7.55
N ILE A 208 -11.43 9.92 -7.37
CA ILE A 208 -12.35 9.28 -8.32
C ILE A 208 -12.23 9.93 -9.70
N GLU A 209 -12.58 11.20 -9.84
CA GLU A 209 -12.52 11.87 -11.15
C GLU A 209 -11.12 11.89 -11.78
N PRO A 210 -10.02 12.14 -11.04
CA PRO A 210 -8.67 11.98 -11.59
C PRO A 210 -8.38 10.59 -12.18
N ILE A 211 -8.80 9.51 -11.52
CA ILE A 211 -8.58 8.14 -12.03
C ILE A 211 -9.39 7.90 -13.31
N PHE A 212 -10.64 8.39 -13.37
CA PHE A 212 -11.45 8.30 -14.60
C PHE A 212 -10.84 9.15 -15.74
N ARG A 213 -10.42 10.39 -15.45
CA ARG A 213 -9.72 11.26 -16.42
C ARG A 213 -8.41 10.65 -16.93
N GLY A 214 -7.70 9.92 -16.07
CA GLY A 214 -6.50 9.16 -16.41
C GLY A 214 -6.75 7.86 -17.20
N GLY A 215 -7.99 7.60 -17.64
CA GLY A 215 -8.32 6.42 -18.44
C GLY A 215 -8.44 5.14 -17.61
N LEU A 216 -8.82 5.24 -16.34
CA LEU A 216 -8.90 4.12 -15.39
C LEU A 216 -7.54 3.43 -15.12
N HIS A 217 -6.45 4.20 -15.23
CA HIS A 217 -5.13 3.76 -14.79
C HIS A 217 -4.83 4.23 -13.36
N LEU A 218 -4.32 3.32 -12.54
CA LEU A 218 -3.75 3.70 -11.24
C LEU A 218 -2.37 4.30 -11.45
N LEU A 219 -2.22 5.53 -10.99
CA LEU A 219 -0.94 6.24 -10.99
C LEU A 219 -0.26 6.04 -9.64
N LYS A 220 1.05 5.80 -9.67
CA LYS A 220 1.92 5.74 -8.49
C LYS A 220 2.66 7.06 -8.30
N PRO A 221 3.15 7.37 -7.10
CA PRO A 221 4.02 8.53 -6.92
C PRO A 221 5.20 8.52 -7.90
N GLY A 222 5.45 9.66 -8.53
CA GLY A 222 6.40 9.82 -9.63
C GLY A 222 5.77 9.76 -11.03
N ASP A 223 4.56 9.22 -11.18
CA ASP A 223 3.83 9.29 -12.45
C ASP A 223 3.32 10.71 -12.72
N VAL A 224 3.09 11.04 -13.99
CA VAL A 224 2.50 12.30 -14.43
C VAL A 224 1.06 12.04 -14.88
N ALA A 225 0.11 12.69 -14.23
CA ALA A 225 -1.29 12.60 -14.59
C ALA A 225 -1.59 13.29 -15.93
N LEU A 226 -2.71 12.91 -16.55
CA LEU A 226 -3.20 13.57 -17.75
C LEU A 226 -3.49 15.05 -17.44
N GLY A 227 -2.79 15.96 -18.12
CA GLY A 227 -2.77 17.39 -17.80
C GLY A 227 -1.46 17.88 -17.15
N GLY A 228 -0.46 17.01 -16.97
CA GLY A 228 0.91 17.40 -16.60
C GLY A 228 1.20 17.48 -15.11
N ALA A 229 0.22 17.21 -14.25
CA ALA A 229 0.41 17.22 -12.80
C ALA A 229 1.18 15.97 -12.35
N ALA A 230 2.37 16.14 -11.77
CA ALA A 230 3.12 15.05 -11.16
C ALA A 230 2.43 14.57 -9.87
N ILE A 231 2.32 13.25 -9.71
CA ILE A 231 1.83 12.63 -8.48
C ILE A 231 2.99 12.62 -7.48
N GLY A 232 2.98 13.56 -6.53
CA GLY A 232 3.99 13.63 -5.48
C GLY A 232 3.81 12.54 -4.41
N VAL A 233 4.89 12.21 -3.72
CA VAL A 233 4.84 11.47 -2.46
C VAL A 233 4.11 12.36 -1.45
N ARG A 234 3.00 11.88 -0.87
CA ARG A 234 2.22 12.66 0.11
C ARG A 234 3.12 13.00 1.31
N PRO A 235 3.03 14.22 1.90
CA PRO A 235 3.81 14.60 3.07
C PRO A 235 3.77 13.54 4.18
N GLY A 236 4.93 13.18 4.73
CA GLY A 236 5.05 12.16 5.79
C GLY A 236 5.12 10.70 5.33
N HIS A 237 5.28 10.42 4.03
CA HIS A 237 5.66 9.07 3.56
C HIS A 237 7.17 8.98 3.37
N ILE A 238 7.77 7.84 3.70
CA ILE A 238 9.22 7.60 3.65
C ILE A 238 9.67 7.71 2.19
N PRO A 239 10.41 8.76 1.79
CA PRO A 239 10.71 9.02 0.38
C PRO A 239 11.73 8.04 -0.23
N GLN A 240 12.17 7.06 0.56
CA GLN A 240 13.29 6.18 0.27
C GLN A 240 12.89 4.72 0.40
N VAL A 241 13.50 3.90 -0.45
CA VAL A 241 13.42 2.44 -0.36
C VAL A 241 13.99 2.00 0.99
N ILE A 242 13.27 1.14 1.70
CA ILE A 242 13.70 0.61 3.00
C ILE A 242 14.00 -0.88 2.89
N SER A 243 14.99 -1.37 3.64
CA SER A 243 15.13 -2.82 3.87
C SER A 243 14.13 -3.26 4.93
N ARG A 244 13.41 -4.36 4.69
CA ARG A 244 12.53 -4.97 5.68
C ARG A 244 12.48 -6.49 5.49
N THR A 245 12.20 -7.20 6.57
CA THR A 245 11.76 -8.60 6.49
C THR A 245 10.32 -8.66 6.01
N ASN A 246 10.07 -9.30 4.87
CA ASN A 246 8.72 -9.59 4.41
C ASN A 246 8.13 -10.74 5.22
N ARG A 247 7.23 -10.44 6.15
CA ARG A 247 6.59 -11.45 7.01
C ARG A 247 5.77 -12.52 6.27
N TYR A 248 5.41 -12.30 5.00
CA TYR A 248 4.76 -13.33 4.19
C TYR A 248 5.75 -14.43 3.77
N THR A 249 6.94 -14.04 3.33
CA THR A 249 7.95 -14.94 2.76
C THR A 249 9.05 -15.31 3.75
N GLY A 250 9.20 -14.55 4.84
CA GLY A 250 10.33 -14.64 5.77
C GLY A 250 11.64 -14.06 5.23
N MET A 251 11.63 -13.42 4.06
CA MET A 251 12.84 -12.98 3.36
C MET A 251 13.04 -11.46 3.47
N GLU A 252 14.30 -11.02 3.52
CA GLU A 252 14.64 -9.60 3.38
C GLU A 252 14.28 -9.07 1.98
N GLU A 253 13.74 -7.86 1.95
CA GLU A 253 13.42 -7.16 0.70
C GLU A 253 13.68 -5.66 0.79
N LEU A 254 14.02 -5.09 -0.36
CA LEU A 254 13.97 -3.64 -0.58
C LEU A 254 12.53 -3.25 -0.90
N PHE A 255 11.87 -2.63 0.07
CA PHE A 255 10.49 -2.15 -0.03
C PHE A 255 10.45 -0.69 -0.44
N ASP A 256 9.83 -0.44 -1.59
CA ASP A 256 9.62 0.89 -2.15
C ASP A 256 8.14 1.24 -2.05
N ILE A 257 7.81 2.39 -1.47
CA ILE A 257 6.44 2.86 -1.30
C ILE A 257 5.86 3.49 -2.58
N ASN A 258 6.68 3.76 -3.60
CA ASN A 258 6.25 4.37 -4.85
C ASN A 258 5.72 3.30 -5.82
N GLN A 259 4.63 2.65 -5.39
CA GLN A 259 4.05 1.49 -6.04
C GLN A 259 2.52 1.54 -5.96
N ILE A 260 1.86 0.69 -6.73
CA ILE A 260 0.42 0.47 -6.62
C ILE A 260 0.20 -0.60 -5.55
N PHE A 261 -0.68 -0.27 -4.59
CA PHE A 261 -1.11 -1.16 -3.53
C PHE A 261 -2.53 -1.63 -3.75
N THR A 262 -2.75 -2.92 -3.54
CA THR A 262 -4.03 -3.60 -3.70
C THR A 262 -4.16 -4.68 -2.62
N SER A 263 -5.31 -5.30 -2.50
CA SER A 263 -5.54 -6.36 -1.51
C SER A 263 -6.53 -7.41 -2.01
N PRO A 264 -6.39 -8.69 -1.61
CA PRO A 264 -7.44 -9.68 -1.81
C PRO A 264 -8.63 -9.48 -0.85
N SER A 265 -8.46 -8.65 0.19
CA SER A 265 -9.49 -8.30 1.17
C SER A 265 -10.05 -6.91 0.89
N ILE A 266 -11.35 -6.82 0.59
CA ILE A 266 -12.00 -5.50 0.54
C ILE A 266 -12.04 -4.86 1.92
N ARG A 267 -12.07 -5.63 3.01
CA ARG A 267 -12.10 -5.08 4.38
C ARG A 267 -10.83 -4.29 4.63
N TYR A 268 -9.68 -4.86 4.30
CA TYR A 268 -8.39 -4.17 4.37
C TYR A 268 -8.31 -3.00 3.39
N ALA A 269 -8.67 -3.20 2.11
CA ALA A 269 -8.65 -2.12 1.12
C ALA A 269 -9.59 -0.95 1.47
N SER A 270 -10.65 -1.21 2.24
CA SER A 270 -11.61 -0.20 2.70
C SER A 270 -11.25 0.45 4.04
N HIS A 271 -10.09 0.12 4.61
CA HIS A 271 -9.63 0.71 5.87
C HIS A 271 -9.60 2.25 5.75
N PRO A 272 -9.97 3.02 6.80
CA PRO A 272 -10.03 4.49 6.73
C PRO A 272 -8.72 5.17 6.31
N ALA A 273 -7.58 4.51 6.48
CA ALA A 273 -6.28 4.98 5.97
C ALA A 273 -6.22 5.05 4.43
N TYR A 274 -6.99 4.21 3.74
CA TYR A 274 -6.99 4.07 2.28
C TYR A 274 -8.29 4.57 1.64
N ALA A 275 -9.44 4.27 2.25
CA ALA A 275 -10.77 4.61 1.75
C ALA A 275 -11.52 5.49 2.76
N GLN A 276 -11.15 6.77 2.80
CA GLN A 276 -11.80 7.75 3.65
C GLN A 276 -13.27 7.92 3.27
N GLN A 277 -14.09 8.15 4.29
CA GLN A 277 -15.52 8.33 4.15
C GLN A 277 -15.86 9.69 3.56
N PHE A 278 -16.70 9.69 2.54
CA PHE A 278 -17.22 10.88 1.88
C PHE A 278 -18.68 11.08 2.27
N ILE A 279 -19.00 12.23 2.84
CA ILE A 279 -20.33 12.50 3.41
C ILE A 279 -21.19 13.23 2.38
N VAL A 280 -22.42 12.78 2.20
CA VAL A 280 -23.41 13.39 1.30
C VAL A 280 -24.79 13.42 1.95
N ASP A 281 -25.62 14.38 1.58
CA ASP A 281 -27.04 14.37 1.96
C ASP A 281 -27.79 13.23 1.27
N HIS A 282 -28.76 12.65 1.99
CA HIS A 282 -29.69 11.71 1.41
C HIS A 282 -30.62 12.44 0.42
N PRO A 283 -30.69 12.03 -0.85
CA PRO A 283 -31.36 12.81 -1.89
C PRO A 283 -32.88 12.96 -1.66
N GLN A 284 -33.51 11.97 -1.03
CA GLN A 284 -34.96 11.99 -0.74
C GLN A 284 -35.32 12.21 0.74
N ARG A 285 -34.35 12.38 1.65
CA ARG A 285 -34.62 12.50 3.09
C ARG A 285 -33.84 13.68 3.67
N PRO A 286 -34.45 14.87 3.73
CA PRO A 286 -33.83 16.06 4.30
C PRO A 286 -33.29 15.81 5.72
N GLY A 287 -32.07 16.30 5.99
CA GLY A 287 -31.41 16.14 7.29
C GLY A 287 -30.75 14.78 7.55
N VAL A 288 -30.95 13.79 6.68
CA VAL A 288 -30.27 12.49 6.76
C VAL A 288 -28.95 12.55 5.98
N LEU A 289 -27.85 12.20 6.64
CA LEU A 289 -26.52 12.14 6.04
C LEU A 289 -26.13 10.70 5.73
N LEU A 290 -25.45 10.52 4.59
CA LEU A 290 -24.91 9.25 4.11
C LEU A 290 -23.39 9.32 4.06
N GLY A 291 -22.75 8.24 4.51
CA GLY A 291 -21.33 7.99 4.32
C GLY A 291 -21.09 7.06 3.13
N MET A 292 -20.24 7.50 2.20
CA MET A 292 -19.78 6.71 1.07
C MET A 292 -18.30 6.33 1.24
N ARG A 293 -17.94 5.08 0.96
CA ARG A 293 -16.53 4.68 0.78
C ARG A 293 -16.34 4.06 -0.60
N PHE A 294 -15.16 4.26 -1.17
CA PHE A 294 -14.85 3.87 -2.53
C PHE A 294 -13.66 2.91 -2.58
N VAL A 295 -13.84 1.82 -3.32
CA VAL A 295 -12.79 0.82 -3.59
C VAL A 295 -12.91 0.41 -5.04
N PHE A 296 -11.82 0.40 -5.79
CA PHE A 296 -11.83 -0.18 -7.12
C PHE A 296 -11.67 -1.71 -7.06
N HIS A 297 -12.53 -2.40 -7.80
CA HIS A 297 -12.43 -3.83 -8.05
C HIS A 297 -11.51 -4.04 -9.25
N CYS A 298 -10.43 -4.79 -9.04
CA CYS A 298 -9.32 -4.91 -9.97
C CYS A 298 -9.15 -6.35 -10.45
N ARG A 299 -8.72 -6.50 -11.69
CA ARG A 299 -8.03 -7.69 -12.19
C ARG A 299 -6.54 -7.45 -12.08
N GLN A 300 -5.80 -8.39 -11.51
CA GLN A 300 -4.37 -8.26 -11.34
C GLN A 300 -3.63 -9.46 -11.91
N ARG A 301 -2.63 -9.18 -12.74
CA ARG A 301 -1.90 -10.22 -13.47
C ARG A 301 -1.11 -11.10 -12.49
N PRO A 302 -1.25 -12.42 -12.53
CA PRO A 302 -0.44 -13.32 -11.73
C PRO A 302 1.04 -13.10 -12.04
N GLY A 303 1.89 -13.09 -11.01
CA GLY A 303 3.33 -12.85 -11.14
C GLY A 303 3.72 -11.38 -11.34
N SER A 304 2.77 -10.44 -11.50
CA SER A 304 3.09 -9.01 -11.64
C SER A 304 3.17 -8.26 -10.31
N TYR A 305 3.03 -8.93 -9.17
CA TYR A 305 2.96 -8.30 -7.85
C TYR A 305 3.63 -9.17 -6.80
N LYS A 306 4.02 -8.54 -5.69
CA LYS A 306 4.50 -9.20 -4.48
C LYS A 306 3.41 -9.16 -3.41
N ILE A 307 3.47 -10.12 -2.49
CA ILE A 307 2.58 -10.22 -1.33
C ILE A 307 3.36 -9.82 -0.08
N GLY A 308 2.73 -9.08 0.81
CA GLY A 308 3.31 -8.68 2.09
C GLY A 308 2.26 -8.41 3.16
N HIS A 309 2.79 -8.06 4.33
CA HIS A 309 2.03 -7.81 5.53
C HIS A 309 1.33 -6.45 5.51
N GLU A 310 0.29 -6.34 6.33
CA GLU A 310 -0.46 -5.11 6.57
C GLU A 310 0.45 -3.98 7.08
N THR A 311 0.10 -2.74 6.72
CA THR A 311 0.85 -1.54 7.06
C THR A 311 0.00 -0.52 7.86
N VAL A 312 -1.18 -0.92 8.32
CA VAL A 312 -2.08 -0.08 9.15
C VAL A 312 -1.77 -0.20 10.65
N GLY A 313 -0.84 -1.07 11.04
CA GLY A 313 -0.37 -1.21 12.41
C GLY A 313 -1.39 -1.91 13.30
N ALA A 314 -2.04 -2.94 12.76
CA ALA A 314 -3.08 -3.71 13.45
C ALA A 314 -2.54 -4.54 14.63
N ARG A 315 -1.22 -4.75 14.69
CA ARG A 315 -0.56 -5.59 15.72
C ARG A 315 -1.22 -6.97 15.74
N ASP A 316 -1.77 -7.37 16.88
CA ASP A 316 -2.40 -8.68 17.09
C ASP A 316 -3.88 -8.74 16.65
N ILE A 317 -4.43 -7.63 16.16
CA ILE A 317 -5.82 -7.59 15.68
C ILE A 317 -5.89 -8.16 14.26
N LYS A 318 -6.63 -9.25 14.09
CA LYS A 318 -6.92 -9.82 12.78
C LYS A 318 -7.85 -8.90 11.98
N LEU A 319 -7.36 -8.38 10.86
CA LEU A 319 -8.08 -7.37 10.05
C LEU A 319 -9.19 -7.96 9.17
N ASP A 320 -8.98 -9.19 8.69
CA ASP A 320 -9.93 -9.93 7.88
C ASP A 320 -10.05 -11.37 8.38
N PRO A 321 -11.26 -11.93 8.55
CA PRO A 321 -11.42 -13.31 9.03
C PRO A 321 -10.81 -14.37 8.09
N HIS A 322 -10.66 -14.07 6.79
CA HIS A 322 -10.29 -15.02 5.75
C HIS A 322 -8.83 -14.99 5.33
N PHE A 323 -8.11 -13.93 5.68
CA PHE A 323 -6.71 -13.69 5.30
C PHE A 323 -5.85 -13.47 6.53
N ASP A 324 -4.59 -13.93 6.45
CA ASP A 324 -3.59 -13.59 7.45
C ASP A 324 -3.13 -12.14 7.29
N ASN A 325 -2.81 -11.45 8.40
CA ASN A 325 -2.31 -10.08 8.34
C ASN A 325 -1.00 -9.97 7.54
N ASN A 326 -0.26 -11.08 7.36
CA ASN A 326 0.95 -11.11 6.57
C ASN A 326 0.72 -11.24 5.06
N GLU A 327 -0.51 -11.43 4.57
CA GLU A 327 -0.81 -11.58 3.13
C GLU A 327 -1.79 -10.53 2.56
N LEU A 328 -2.11 -9.49 3.33
CA LEU A 328 -3.14 -8.52 2.99
C LEU A 328 -2.72 -7.46 1.97
N GLU A 329 -1.42 -7.20 1.82
CA GLU A 329 -0.91 -6.14 0.95
C GLU A 329 -0.27 -6.73 -0.31
N TRP A 330 -0.87 -6.45 -1.45
CA TRP A 330 -0.33 -6.78 -2.77
C TRP A 330 0.21 -5.52 -3.41
N TYR A 331 1.49 -5.52 -3.77
CA TYR A 331 2.15 -4.31 -4.28
C TYR A 331 2.93 -4.57 -5.58
N THR A 332 2.91 -3.58 -6.47
CA THR A 332 3.53 -3.68 -7.80
C THR A 332 3.97 -2.33 -8.36
N LYS A 333 5.08 -2.35 -9.10
CA LYS A 333 5.52 -1.25 -9.98
C LYS A 333 4.88 -1.29 -11.36
N GLU A 334 4.26 -2.41 -11.71
CA GLU A 334 3.70 -2.65 -13.03
C GLU A 334 2.23 -2.20 -13.11
N SER A 335 2.01 -0.92 -13.45
CA SER A 335 0.67 -0.36 -13.59
C SER A 335 -0.21 -1.09 -14.61
N ALA A 336 0.37 -1.53 -15.73
CA ALA A 336 -0.36 -2.31 -16.75
C ALA A 336 -0.81 -3.70 -16.27
N GLY A 337 -0.23 -4.19 -15.17
CA GLY A 337 -0.63 -5.44 -14.52
C GLY A 337 -1.89 -5.32 -13.66
N VAL A 338 -2.50 -4.14 -13.58
CA VAL A 338 -3.73 -3.87 -12.81
C VAL A 338 -4.78 -3.24 -13.71
N VAL A 339 -5.94 -3.90 -13.86
CA VAL A 339 -7.07 -3.44 -14.67
C VAL A 339 -8.28 -3.20 -13.78
N LEU A 340 -8.78 -1.97 -13.76
CA LEU A 340 -9.99 -1.61 -13.03
C LEU A 340 -11.22 -2.06 -13.84
N PHE A 341 -12.11 -2.82 -13.23
CA PHE A 341 -13.34 -3.31 -13.90
C PHE A 341 -14.62 -3.05 -13.11
N GLY A 342 -14.51 -2.48 -11.91
CA GLY A 342 -15.65 -2.06 -11.11
C GLY A 342 -15.29 -0.97 -10.11
N LEU A 343 -16.21 -0.05 -9.85
CA LEU A 343 -16.17 0.84 -8.70
C LEU A 343 -17.11 0.30 -7.63
N CYS A 344 -16.54 -0.24 -6.54
CA CYS A 344 -17.29 -0.66 -5.37
C CYS A 344 -17.54 0.54 -4.46
N VAL A 345 -18.82 0.75 -4.10
CA VAL A 345 -19.27 1.79 -3.19
C VAL A 345 -19.99 1.15 -2.01
N GLN A 346 -19.59 1.52 -0.79
CA GLN A 346 -20.30 1.19 0.43
C GLN A 346 -21.10 2.41 0.89
N LEU A 347 -22.38 2.22 1.18
CA LEU A 347 -23.23 3.21 1.83
C LEU A 347 -23.44 2.87 3.31
N ARG A 348 -23.48 3.92 4.14
CA ARG A 348 -23.87 3.87 5.55
C ARG A 348 -24.66 5.13 5.91
N TYR A 349 -25.52 5.05 6.92
CA TYR A 349 -26.07 6.26 7.53
C TYR A 349 -25.04 6.89 8.45
N ILE A 350 -25.01 8.22 8.52
CA ILE A 350 -24.28 8.94 9.57
C ILE A 350 -25.29 9.28 10.66
N SER A 351 -25.06 8.81 11.89
CA SER A 351 -25.87 9.29 13.01
C SER A 351 -25.46 10.73 13.29
N GLN A 352 -26.43 11.63 13.42
CA GLN A 352 -26.10 12.97 13.89
C GLN A 352 -25.57 12.84 15.32
N ARG A 353 -24.39 13.40 15.62
CA ARG A 353 -24.01 13.66 17.01
C ARG A 353 -25.14 14.48 17.62
N THR A 354 -25.90 13.89 18.54
CA THR A 354 -26.61 14.70 19.53
C THR A 354 -25.55 15.45 20.31
N THR A 355 -25.29 16.69 19.92
CA THR A 355 -24.63 17.68 20.78
C THR A 355 -25.52 17.81 22.01
N LYS A 356 -25.11 17.20 23.12
CA LYS A 356 -25.57 17.57 24.45
C LYS A 356 -24.66 18.65 25.00
#